data_AF-A0A4S1M6U0-F1
#
_entry.id   AF-A0A4S1M6U0-F1
#
_cell.length_a   1.000
_cell.length_b   1.000
_cell.length_c   1.000
_cell.angle_alpha   90.00
_cell.angle_beta   90.00
_cell.angle_gamma   90.00
#
_symmetry.space_group_name_H-M   'P 1'
#
loop_
_entity.id
_entity.type
_entity.pdbx_description
1 polymer ?
#
loop_
_entity_poly.entity_id
_entity_poly.type
_entity_poly.pdbx_seq_one_letter_code
_entity_poly.pdbx_strand_id
1 'polypeptide(L)'
;MTSSEKASLVVKKFGGTSLGTLDKIAQAADHILSFAQHNQPLIVVTSAMGGVTDQLSDLAIPHFGCASAEHDALLTSGEHAAAALMALCLQKAGRKSRSWQAWQIPIEATTEHGDARITHIHLDALHAFMDQGGISIVTGFQGITKEKRVASLGRGGSDITALALAAWFKRTKRYQETVCHIHTDVEGVYTADPRDVPQAWQCPELDYDTMHQLSQKGAYVLHPRSVDYARQENIPIYVRLDTSTKPGTWVRRTCKQRPPLLMAKQNDWMALHTPASTCAFTQHLARTHPHACVMMEKEQHTLITRPLWTQNKHMFSASTAPQEQAYSLLSCFIEGKKEVWRVCMDDLRTRKDVYIREPMNETCKRGPLWSLFLPTAQAADTMASLHTHVYPHKQEEHSDILPHA
;
A
#
# COMPACT_ATOMS: atom_id res chain seq x y z
N MET A 1 5.20 41.88 -17.33
CA MET A 1 5.79 40.53 -17.14
C MET A 1 4.99 39.86 -16.04
N THR A 2 3.92 39.15 -16.41
CA THR A 2 3.08 38.41 -15.47
C THR A 2 3.87 37.20 -14.97
N SER A 3 3.97 37.04 -13.65
CA SER A 3 4.54 35.85 -13.02
C SER A 3 3.88 34.61 -13.59
N SER A 4 4.60 33.81 -14.40
CA SER A 4 4.08 32.51 -14.79
C SER A 4 3.99 31.67 -13.52
N GLU A 5 2.76 31.40 -13.05
CA GLU A 5 2.54 30.38 -12.03
C GLU A 5 3.22 29.10 -12.53
N LYS A 6 4.19 28.61 -11.76
CA LYS A 6 4.92 27.41 -12.15
C LYS A 6 3.94 26.24 -12.09
N ALA A 7 3.80 25.50 -13.20
CA ALA A 7 2.87 24.39 -13.29
C ALA A 7 3.12 23.32 -12.20
N SER A 8 2.06 22.64 -11.76
CA SER A 8 2.13 21.45 -10.90
C SER A 8 2.24 20.18 -11.73
N LEU A 9 3.15 19.28 -11.35
CA LEU A 9 3.27 17.95 -11.96
C LEU A 9 2.40 16.94 -11.22
N VAL A 10 1.64 16.16 -11.96
CA VAL A 10 0.90 15.02 -11.41
C VAL A 10 1.48 13.72 -11.96
N VAL A 11 1.78 12.78 -11.07
CA VAL A 11 2.07 11.39 -11.45
C VAL A 11 0.84 10.56 -11.12
N LYS A 12 0.21 9.93 -12.11
CA LYS A 12 -0.98 9.07 -11.94
C LYS A 12 -0.59 7.60 -12.05
N LYS A 13 -0.73 6.83 -10.99
CA LYS A 13 -0.52 5.38 -11.02
C LYS A 13 -1.84 4.64 -11.08
N PHE A 14 -2.03 3.77 -12.06
CA PHE A 14 -3.20 2.89 -12.19
C PHE A 14 -2.87 1.46 -11.75
N GLY A 15 -3.67 0.88 -10.86
CA GLY A 15 -3.51 -0.49 -10.37
C GLY A 15 -3.96 -1.58 -11.36
N GLY A 16 -3.69 -2.85 -11.05
CA GLY A 16 -4.07 -3.95 -11.95
C GLY A 16 -5.59 -4.14 -12.06
N THR A 17 -6.34 -3.89 -10.98
CA THR A 17 -7.81 -3.90 -10.99
C THR A 17 -8.40 -2.84 -11.90
N SER A 18 -7.71 -1.71 -12.06
CA SER A 18 -8.00 -0.61 -12.99
C SER A 18 -7.66 -0.90 -14.45
N LEU A 19 -6.83 -1.91 -14.71
CA LEU A 19 -6.31 -2.22 -16.05
C LEU A 19 -6.63 -3.64 -16.50
N GLY A 20 -7.55 -4.33 -15.79
CA GLY A 20 -7.83 -5.75 -16.00
C GLY A 20 -8.50 -6.11 -17.33
N THR A 21 -9.15 -5.16 -18.00
CA THR A 21 -9.77 -5.36 -19.32
C THR A 21 -9.52 -4.16 -20.22
N LEU A 22 -9.67 -4.33 -21.54
CA LEU A 22 -9.55 -3.22 -22.50
C LEU A 22 -10.53 -2.09 -22.19
N ASP A 23 -11.75 -2.39 -21.76
CA ASP A 23 -12.74 -1.38 -21.38
C ASP A 23 -12.28 -0.56 -20.17
N LYS A 24 -11.69 -1.21 -19.16
CA LYS A 24 -11.13 -0.51 -18.00
C LYS A 24 -9.91 0.34 -18.37
N ILE A 25 -9.05 -0.16 -19.27
CA ILE A 25 -7.93 0.62 -19.81
C ILE A 25 -8.44 1.84 -20.58
N ALA A 26 -9.50 1.68 -21.38
CA ALA A 26 -10.14 2.79 -22.09
C ALA A 26 -10.73 3.83 -21.12
N GLN A 27 -11.43 3.39 -20.07
CA GLN A 27 -11.93 4.28 -19.02
C GLN A 27 -10.79 5.04 -18.32
N ALA A 28 -9.72 4.35 -17.93
CA ALA A 28 -8.54 4.98 -17.36
C ALA A 28 -7.88 5.98 -18.33
N ALA A 29 -7.85 5.67 -19.63
CA ALA A 29 -7.41 6.60 -20.66
C ALA A 29 -8.31 7.84 -20.74
N ASP A 30 -9.63 7.71 -20.66
CA ASP A 30 -10.56 8.83 -20.62
C ASP A 30 -10.32 9.74 -19.40
N HIS A 31 -10.00 9.17 -18.24
CA HIS A 31 -9.57 9.93 -17.05
C HIS A 31 -8.24 10.66 -17.24
N ILE A 32 -7.31 10.08 -18.00
CA ILE A 32 -6.06 10.76 -18.37
C ILE A 32 -6.36 11.91 -19.34
N LEU A 33 -7.24 11.69 -20.32
CA LEU A 33 -7.61 12.69 -21.32
C LEU A 33 -8.30 13.89 -20.70
N SER A 34 -9.26 13.68 -19.81
CA SER A 34 -9.96 14.77 -19.12
C SER A 34 -9.00 15.62 -18.28
N PHE A 35 -8.05 14.99 -17.59
CA PHE A 35 -7.01 15.70 -16.86
C PHE A 35 -6.06 16.46 -17.80
N ALA A 36 -5.66 15.83 -18.90
CA ALA A 36 -4.70 16.38 -19.84
C ALA A 36 -5.28 17.50 -20.74
N GLN A 37 -6.59 17.81 -20.66
CA GLN A 37 -7.20 18.99 -21.28
C GLN A 37 -6.74 20.30 -20.62
N HIS A 38 -6.28 20.25 -19.37
CA HIS A 38 -5.81 21.44 -18.64
C HIS A 38 -4.34 21.81 -18.90
N ASN A 39 -3.69 21.20 -19.91
CA ASN A 39 -2.25 21.37 -20.20
C ASN A 39 -1.32 21.20 -18.98
N GLN A 40 -1.77 20.43 -17.99
CA GLN A 40 -0.98 20.14 -16.81
C GLN A 40 0.05 19.04 -17.12
N PRO A 41 1.31 19.21 -16.70
CA PRO A 41 2.33 18.16 -16.80
C PRO A 41 1.84 16.86 -16.14
N LEU A 42 1.90 15.76 -16.89
CA LEU A 42 1.39 14.46 -16.47
C LEU A 42 2.36 13.34 -16.83
N ILE A 43 2.58 12.45 -15.86
CA ILE A 43 3.20 11.14 -16.07
C ILE A 43 2.24 10.07 -15.60
N VAL A 44 2.11 9.00 -16.36
CA VAL A 44 1.28 7.85 -16.00
C VAL A 44 2.18 6.69 -15.64
N VAL A 45 1.86 5.98 -14.57
CA VAL A 45 2.49 4.72 -14.19
C VAL A 45 1.42 3.63 -14.23
N THR A 46 1.72 2.51 -14.87
CA THR A 46 0.80 1.36 -14.91
C THR A 46 1.32 0.23 -14.03
N SER A 47 0.38 -0.54 -13.48
CA SER A 47 0.63 -1.92 -13.05
C SER A 47 0.29 -2.90 -14.18
N ALA A 48 0.70 -4.16 -14.04
CA ALA A 48 0.28 -5.24 -14.93
C ALA A 48 -1.25 -5.35 -14.92
N MET A 49 -1.83 -5.88 -16.01
CA MET A 49 -3.27 -6.12 -16.07
C MET A 49 -3.71 -7.07 -14.93
N GLY A 50 -4.93 -6.87 -14.42
CA GLY A 50 -5.45 -7.60 -13.26
C GLY A 50 -5.22 -9.12 -13.33
N GLY A 51 -4.60 -9.67 -12.28
CA GLY A 51 -4.29 -11.09 -12.14
C GLY A 51 -3.05 -11.58 -12.90
N VAL A 52 -2.48 -10.80 -13.83
CA VAL A 52 -1.35 -11.27 -14.65
C VAL A 52 -0.08 -11.51 -13.83
N THR A 53 0.27 -10.62 -12.89
CA THR A 53 1.43 -10.82 -12.03
C THR A 53 1.30 -12.08 -11.17
N ASP A 54 0.10 -12.35 -10.67
CA ASP A 54 -0.18 -13.54 -9.86
C ASP A 54 -0.08 -14.79 -10.74
N GLN A 55 -0.69 -14.80 -11.93
CA GLN A 55 -0.57 -15.89 -12.90
C GLN A 55 0.90 -16.21 -13.25
N LEU A 56 1.72 -15.19 -13.49
CA LEU A 56 3.14 -15.35 -13.78
C LEU A 56 3.91 -15.90 -12.56
N SER A 57 3.55 -15.45 -11.36
CA SER A 57 4.12 -15.96 -10.11
C SER A 57 3.76 -17.43 -9.90
N ASP A 58 2.50 -17.81 -10.14
CA ASP A 58 1.98 -19.16 -9.97
C ASP A 58 2.63 -20.15 -10.96
N LEU A 59 3.05 -19.69 -12.14
CA LEU A 59 3.81 -20.49 -13.10
C LEU A 59 5.26 -20.73 -12.65
N ALA A 60 5.86 -19.79 -11.93
CA ALA A 60 7.30 -19.84 -11.63
C ALA A 60 7.60 -20.40 -10.24
N ILE A 61 6.91 -19.92 -9.21
CA ILE A 61 7.25 -20.20 -7.81
C ILE A 61 7.25 -21.71 -7.50
N PRO A 62 6.25 -22.52 -7.90
CA PRO A 62 6.22 -23.94 -7.58
C PRO A 62 7.36 -24.76 -8.20
N HIS A 63 7.95 -24.28 -9.30
CA HIS A 63 8.95 -25.01 -10.07
C HIS A 63 10.37 -24.47 -9.89
N PHE A 64 10.51 -23.16 -9.65
CA PHE A 64 11.80 -22.47 -9.72
C PHE A 64 12.07 -21.54 -8.52
N GLY A 65 11.10 -21.29 -7.63
CA GLY A 65 11.22 -20.33 -6.52
C GLY A 65 10.98 -18.87 -6.92
N CYS A 66 11.21 -17.92 -6.01
CA CYS A 66 10.68 -16.55 -6.09
C CYS A 66 11.72 -15.41 -6.02
N ALA A 67 13.03 -15.70 -6.12
CA ALA A 67 14.10 -14.72 -5.84
C ALA A 67 15.29 -14.83 -6.82
N SER A 68 15.01 -14.78 -8.13
CA SER A 68 16.03 -14.78 -9.19
C SER A 68 15.84 -13.62 -10.17
N ALA A 69 16.88 -13.31 -10.92
CA ALA A 69 16.82 -12.30 -11.98
C ALA A 69 15.81 -12.67 -13.07
N GLU A 70 15.63 -13.96 -13.36
CA GLU A 70 14.68 -14.50 -14.33
C GLU A 70 13.25 -14.39 -13.81
N HIS A 71 13.04 -14.59 -12.51
CA HIS A 71 11.74 -14.34 -11.88
C HIS A 71 11.36 -12.85 -11.97
N ASP A 72 12.30 -11.95 -11.70
CA ASP A 72 12.08 -10.50 -11.91
C ASP A 72 11.75 -10.19 -13.37
N ALA A 73 12.51 -10.74 -14.33
CA ALA A 73 12.25 -10.56 -15.75
C ALA A 73 10.86 -11.08 -16.16
N LEU A 74 10.44 -12.22 -15.61
CA LEU A 74 9.12 -12.79 -15.84
C LEU A 74 8.02 -11.87 -15.30
N LEU A 75 8.02 -11.53 -14.01
CA LEU A 75 6.94 -10.75 -13.39
C LEU A 75 6.80 -9.36 -14.00
N THR A 76 7.94 -8.73 -14.32
CA THR A 76 7.96 -7.39 -14.89
C THR A 76 7.46 -7.35 -16.34
N SER A 77 7.42 -8.47 -17.06
CA SER A 77 6.88 -8.53 -18.43
C SER A 77 5.39 -8.17 -18.51
N GLY A 78 4.62 -8.47 -17.46
CA GLY A 78 3.19 -8.13 -17.40
C GLY A 78 2.91 -6.63 -17.45
N GLU A 79 3.85 -5.82 -16.95
CA GLU A 79 3.76 -4.36 -16.96
C GLU A 79 3.85 -3.77 -18.38
N HIS A 80 4.54 -4.47 -19.29
CA HIS A 80 4.82 -3.95 -20.63
C HIS A 80 3.54 -3.84 -21.45
N ALA A 81 2.73 -4.90 -21.41
CA ALA A 81 1.47 -4.97 -22.13
C ALA A 81 0.50 -3.87 -21.68
N ALA A 82 0.36 -3.67 -20.36
CA ALA A 82 -0.52 -2.64 -19.81
C ALA A 82 -0.09 -1.22 -20.24
N ALA A 83 1.20 -0.89 -20.16
CA ALA A 83 1.72 0.41 -20.58
C ALA A 83 1.52 0.65 -22.09
N ALA A 84 1.75 -0.38 -22.92
CA ALA A 84 1.56 -0.30 -24.36
C ALA A 84 0.09 -0.10 -24.74
N LEU A 85 -0.83 -0.88 -24.14
CA LEU A 85 -2.28 -0.75 -24.37
C LEU A 85 -2.79 0.63 -23.97
N MET A 86 -2.37 1.13 -22.81
CA MET A 86 -2.70 2.50 -22.36
C MET A 86 -2.20 3.56 -23.36
N ALA A 87 -0.97 3.43 -23.84
CA ALA A 87 -0.43 4.35 -24.85
C ALA A 87 -1.25 4.30 -26.15
N LEU A 88 -1.62 3.11 -26.62
CA LEU A 88 -2.47 2.93 -27.82
C LEU A 88 -3.85 3.59 -27.66
N CYS A 89 -4.49 3.45 -26.49
CA CYS A 89 -5.77 4.12 -26.21
C CYS A 89 -5.64 5.65 -26.34
N LEU A 90 -4.60 6.23 -25.76
CA LEU A 90 -4.35 7.68 -25.83
C LEU A 90 -3.98 8.15 -27.24
N GLN A 91 -3.20 7.35 -27.99
CA GLN A 91 -2.87 7.64 -29.39
C GLN A 91 -4.10 7.60 -30.29
N LYS A 92 -5.00 6.62 -30.07
CA LYS A 92 -6.29 6.54 -30.77
C LYS A 92 -7.15 7.78 -30.53
N ALA A 93 -7.05 8.39 -29.35
CA ALA A 93 -7.68 9.66 -29.00
C ALA A 93 -6.90 10.92 -29.48
N GLY A 94 -5.87 10.75 -30.32
CA GLY A 94 -5.11 11.84 -30.92
C GLY A 94 -4.05 12.47 -30.01
N ARG A 95 -3.74 11.89 -28.85
CA ARG A 95 -2.69 12.38 -27.96
C ARG A 95 -1.35 11.75 -28.31
N LYS A 96 -0.29 12.57 -28.31
CA LYS A 96 1.08 12.09 -28.35
C LYS A 96 1.39 11.38 -27.04
N SER A 97 1.54 10.06 -27.07
CA SER A 97 1.89 9.24 -25.90
C SER A 97 2.76 8.07 -26.32
N ARG A 98 3.51 7.50 -25.37
CA ARG A 98 4.22 6.23 -25.57
C ARG A 98 4.51 5.55 -24.24
N SER A 99 4.72 4.24 -24.31
CA SER A 99 5.23 3.46 -23.19
C SER A 99 6.75 3.67 -22.99
N TRP A 100 7.17 3.59 -21.73
CA TRP A 100 8.54 3.70 -21.27
C TRP A 100 8.84 2.57 -20.29
N GLN A 101 9.82 1.75 -20.65
CA GLN A 101 10.35 0.70 -19.78
C GLN A 101 11.44 1.27 -18.88
N ALA A 102 11.66 0.66 -17.71
CA ALA A 102 12.65 1.14 -16.75
C ALA A 102 14.08 1.28 -17.33
N TRP A 103 14.44 0.51 -18.36
CA TRP A 103 15.75 0.64 -19.03
C TRP A 103 15.80 1.74 -20.10
N GLN A 104 14.64 2.15 -20.65
CA GLN A 104 14.56 3.25 -21.62
C GLN A 104 14.65 4.62 -20.94
N ILE A 105 14.26 4.67 -19.67
CA ILE A 105 14.39 5.81 -18.75
C ILE A 105 15.09 5.32 -17.49
N PRO A 106 16.41 5.05 -17.55
CA PRO A 106 17.12 4.27 -16.54
C PRO A 106 16.67 4.54 -15.09
N ILE A 107 15.85 3.63 -14.55
CA ILE A 107 15.44 3.58 -13.14
C ILE A 107 16.42 2.63 -12.47
N GLU A 108 17.55 3.15 -12.02
CA GLU A 108 18.59 2.34 -11.39
C GLU A 108 18.11 1.82 -10.03
N ALA A 109 18.35 0.54 -9.79
CA ALA A 109 17.98 -0.15 -8.58
C ALA A 109 19.08 -1.09 -8.10
N THR A 110 18.98 -1.49 -6.84
CA THR A 110 19.84 -2.50 -6.22
C THR A 110 19.57 -3.91 -6.76
N THR A 111 20.39 -4.89 -6.37
CA THR A 111 20.38 -6.25 -6.93
C THR A 111 19.57 -7.26 -6.11
N GLU A 112 18.90 -6.84 -5.04
CA GLU A 112 18.03 -7.73 -4.26
C GLU A 112 16.77 -8.08 -5.07
N HIS A 113 16.84 -9.17 -5.83
CA HIS A 113 15.73 -9.67 -6.64
C HIS A 113 14.47 -9.88 -5.80
N GLY A 114 13.32 -9.48 -6.33
CA GLY A 114 12.05 -9.50 -5.61
C GLY A 114 11.81 -8.35 -4.62
N ASP A 115 12.80 -7.53 -4.27
CA ASP A 115 12.63 -6.40 -3.31
C ASP A 115 13.56 -5.20 -3.58
N ALA A 116 14.00 -5.02 -4.82
CA ALA A 116 15.03 -4.04 -5.17
C ALA A 116 14.65 -2.60 -4.79
N ARG A 117 15.64 -1.75 -4.56
CA ARG A 117 15.47 -0.35 -4.12
C ARG A 117 15.97 0.60 -5.20
N ILE A 118 15.14 1.57 -5.57
CA ILE A 118 15.52 2.62 -6.53
C ILE A 118 16.63 3.49 -5.93
N THR A 119 17.75 3.59 -6.64
CA THR A 119 18.90 4.43 -6.28
C THR A 119 18.94 5.71 -7.09
N HIS A 120 18.56 5.65 -8.36
CA HIS A 120 18.61 6.81 -9.27
C HIS A 120 17.54 6.73 -10.37
N ILE A 121 17.03 7.87 -10.84
CA ILE A 121 16.16 7.93 -12.03
C ILE A 121 16.66 9.02 -12.96
N HIS A 122 16.97 8.61 -14.20
CA HIS A 122 17.34 9.53 -15.28
C HIS A 122 16.06 10.12 -15.92
N LEU A 123 15.95 11.45 -15.95
CA LEU A 123 14.71 12.15 -16.37
C LEU A 123 14.79 12.81 -17.75
N ASP A 124 15.95 12.85 -18.40
CA ASP A 124 16.17 13.65 -19.62
C ASP A 124 15.20 13.28 -20.74
N ALA A 125 15.03 11.98 -20.99
CA ALA A 125 14.12 11.49 -22.02
C ALA A 125 12.64 11.81 -21.70
N LEU A 126 12.26 11.75 -20.42
CA LEU A 126 10.90 12.10 -19.99
C LEU A 126 10.65 13.60 -20.14
N HIS A 127 11.59 14.44 -19.70
CA HIS A 127 11.51 15.89 -19.88
C HIS A 127 11.40 16.26 -21.35
N ALA A 128 12.28 15.73 -22.21
CA ALA A 128 12.26 16.02 -23.63
C ALA A 128 10.93 15.61 -24.30
N PHE A 129 10.36 14.47 -23.91
CA PHE A 129 9.08 14.01 -24.46
C PHE A 129 7.89 14.85 -23.98
N MET A 130 7.86 15.18 -22.68
CA MET A 130 6.84 16.04 -22.09
C MET A 130 6.87 17.46 -22.68
N ASP A 131 8.05 18.00 -22.97
CA ASP A 131 8.23 19.34 -23.56
C ASP A 131 7.68 19.42 -24.99
N GLN A 132 7.52 18.26 -25.63
CA GLN A 132 6.86 18.14 -26.93
C GLN A 132 5.35 17.83 -26.81
N GLY A 133 4.75 18.04 -25.63
CA GLY A 133 3.34 17.76 -25.34
C GLY A 133 3.01 16.28 -25.17
N GLY A 134 4.02 15.42 -24.98
CA GLY A 134 3.86 13.98 -24.87
C GLY A 134 3.42 13.50 -23.48
N ILE A 135 2.53 12.50 -23.42
CA ILE A 135 2.14 11.81 -22.20
C ILE A 135 2.97 10.53 -22.04
N SER A 136 3.85 10.50 -21.04
CA SER A 136 4.71 9.34 -20.76
C SER A 136 3.98 8.29 -19.95
N ILE A 137 3.90 7.05 -20.47
CA ILE A 137 3.35 5.89 -19.77
C ILE A 137 4.49 5.00 -19.30
N VAL A 138 4.87 5.11 -18.02
CA VAL A 138 5.98 4.38 -17.42
C VAL A 138 5.49 3.06 -16.83
N THR A 139 6.20 1.97 -17.08
CA THR A 139 5.96 0.71 -16.37
C THR A 139 6.32 0.82 -14.89
N GLY A 140 5.38 0.49 -14.01
CA GLY A 140 5.67 0.36 -12.59
C GLY A 140 6.49 -0.88 -12.27
N PHE A 141 6.82 -1.07 -10.98
CA PHE A 141 7.38 -2.31 -10.42
C PHE A 141 8.79 -2.69 -10.93
N GLN A 142 9.35 -1.94 -11.88
CA GLN A 142 10.62 -2.21 -12.54
C GLN A 142 11.73 -1.23 -12.13
N GLY A 143 12.94 -1.77 -12.03
CA GLY A 143 14.20 -1.05 -12.07
C GLY A 143 15.23 -1.79 -12.93
N ILE A 144 16.42 -1.23 -13.03
CA ILE A 144 17.57 -1.87 -13.68
C ILE A 144 18.76 -1.92 -12.74
N THR A 145 19.45 -3.06 -12.69
CA THR A 145 20.70 -3.20 -11.95
C THR A 145 21.86 -2.52 -12.69
N LYS A 146 23.03 -2.47 -12.05
CA LYS A 146 24.27 -1.96 -12.67
C LYS A 146 24.65 -2.74 -13.94
N GLU A 147 24.35 -4.02 -13.97
CA GLU A 147 24.57 -4.95 -15.09
C GLU A 147 23.49 -4.84 -16.18
N LYS A 148 22.59 -3.85 -16.06
CA LYS A 148 21.47 -3.61 -17.00
C LYS A 148 20.48 -4.76 -17.08
N ARG A 149 20.38 -5.55 -16.01
CA ARG A 149 19.33 -6.54 -15.81
C ARG A 149 18.10 -5.87 -15.22
N VAL A 150 16.90 -6.33 -15.59
CA VAL A 150 15.67 -5.89 -14.94
C VAL A 150 15.65 -6.42 -13.50
N ALA A 151 15.22 -5.58 -12.57
CA ALA A 151 14.99 -5.93 -11.17
C ALA A 151 13.56 -5.52 -10.78
N SER A 152 12.90 -6.35 -9.97
CA SER A 152 11.57 -6.03 -9.47
C SER A 152 11.63 -5.33 -8.11
N LEU A 153 10.72 -4.39 -7.88
CA LEU A 153 10.71 -3.54 -6.67
C LEU A 153 9.92 -4.14 -5.49
N GLY A 154 9.47 -5.39 -5.61
CA GLY A 154 8.64 -6.07 -4.63
C GLY A 154 7.21 -5.55 -4.54
N ARG A 155 6.49 -5.99 -3.49
CA ARG A 155 5.07 -5.64 -3.31
C ARG A 155 4.88 -4.12 -3.21
N GLY A 156 3.83 -3.63 -3.88
CA GLY A 156 3.58 -2.20 -4.03
C GLY A 156 4.57 -1.49 -4.96
N GLY A 157 5.38 -2.22 -5.73
CA GLY A 157 6.45 -1.64 -6.54
C GLY A 157 5.97 -0.61 -7.56
N SER A 158 4.78 -0.75 -8.17
CA SER A 158 4.24 0.26 -9.08
C SER A 158 3.91 1.59 -8.36
N ASP A 159 3.42 1.53 -7.12
CA ASP A 159 3.21 2.74 -6.30
C ASP A 159 4.55 3.39 -5.95
N ILE A 160 5.56 2.58 -5.62
CA ILE A 160 6.92 3.04 -5.33
C ILE A 160 7.52 3.71 -6.58
N THR A 161 7.37 3.13 -7.78
CA THR A 161 7.81 3.75 -9.02
C THR A 161 7.17 5.13 -9.22
N ALA A 162 5.87 5.26 -9.00
CA ALA A 162 5.15 6.52 -9.16
C ALA A 162 5.63 7.59 -8.16
N LEU A 163 5.78 7.21 -6.90
CA LEU A 163 6.30 8.10 -5.86
C LEU A 163 7.76 8.47 -6.08
N ALA A 164 8.58 7.54 -6.55
CA ALA A 164 9.96 7.79 -6.90
C ALA A 164 10.05 8.79 -8.05
N LEU A 165 9.31 8.58 -9.14
CA LEU A 165 9.24 9.56 -10.23
C LEU A 165 8.84 10.94 -9.70
N ALA A 166 7.77 11.03 -8.91
CA ALA A 166 7.34 12.28 -8.29
C ALA A 166 8.47 12.93 -7.46
N ALA A 167 9.19 12.16 -6.65
CA ALA A 167 10.31 12.65 -5.85
C ALA A 167 11.49 13.14 -6.70
N TRP A 168 11.88 12.38 -7.73
CA TRP A 168 12.96 12.75 -8.64
C TRP A 168 12.62 14.02 -9.44
N PHE A 169 11.39 14.14 -9.95
CA PHE A 169 10.94 15.36 -10.61
C PHE A 169 10.88 16.55 -9.67
N LYS A 170 10.41 16.36 -8.43
CA LYS A 170 10.42 17.42 -7.40
C LYS A 170 11.83 17.98 -7.15
N ARG A 171 12.86 17.13 -7.14
CA ARG A 171 14.27 17.55 -6.95
C ARG A 171 14.79 18.45 -8.06
N THR A 172 14.26 18.34 -9.28
CA THR A 172 14.62 19.23 -10.40
C THR A 172 14.16 20.68 -10.18
N LYS A 173 13.21 20.92 -9.26
CA LYS A 173 12.59 22.24 -9.00
C LYS A 173 11.94 22.89 -10.23
N ARG A 174 11.66 22.10 -11.27
CA ARG A 174 10.99 22.53 -12.50
C ARG A 174 9.53 22.90 -12.26
N TYR A 175 8.87 22.17 -11.36
CA TYR A 175 7.45 22.33 -11.02
C TYR A 175 7.29 22.95 -9.64
N GLN A 176 6.21 23.72 -9.43
CA GLN A 176 5.90 24.32 -8.13
C GLN A 176 5.53 23.26 -7.10
N GLU A 177 4.71 22.31 -7.55
CA GLU A 177 4.23 21.20 -6.76
C GLU A 177 4.36 19.91 -7.56
N THR A 178 4.54 18.81 -6.83
CA THR A 178 4.48 17.47 -7.42
C THR A 178 3.69 16.58 -6.50
N VAL A 179 2.62 15.99 -7.03
CA VAL A 179 1.72 15.10 -6.29
C VAL A 179 1.59 13.76 -7.01
N CYS A 180 1.32 12.71 -6.24
CA CYS A 180 1.11 11.37 -6.76
C CYS A 180 -0.35 10.96 -6.57
N HIS A 181 -1.05 10.66 -7.65
CA HIS A 181 -2.40 10.13 -7.61
C HIS A 181 -2.35 8.61 -7.74
N ILE A 182 -2.84 7.90 -6.73
CA ILE A 182 -2.97 6.45 -6.75
C ILE A 182 -4.42 6.11 -7.10
N HIS A 183 -4.57 5.60 -8.31
CA HIS A 183 -5.79 5.19 -8.95
C HIS A 183 -6.00 3.68 -8.70
N THR A 184 -7.03 3.34 -7.94
CA THR A 184 -7.30 1.99 -7.42
C THR A 184 -8.80 1.66 -7.44
N ASP A 185 -9.18 0.49 -6.96
CA ASP A 185 -10.55 -0.04 -6.86
C ASP A 185 -11.34 0.43 -5.62
N VAL A 186 -10.80 1.33 -4.81
CA VAL A 186 -11.48 1.92 -3.65
C VAL A 186 -11.58 3.44 -3.80
N GLU A 187 -12.69 4.03 -3.33
CA GLU A 187 -12.94 5.49 -3.44
C GLU A 187 -11.94 6.33 -2.64
N GLY A 188 -11.35 5.75 -1.60
CA GLY A 188 -10.34 6.37 -0.75
C GLY A 188 -10.09 5.52 0.49
N VAL A 189 -9.59 6.14 1.54
CA VAL A 189 -9.37 5.50 2.84
C VAL A 189 -10.56 5.81 3.74
N TYR A 190 -11.15 4.78 4.32
CA TYR A 190 -12.32 4.90 5.18
C TYR A 190 -11.95 4.69 6.66
N THR A 191 -12.84 5.10 7.56
CA THR A 191 -12.64 4.90 9.02
C THR A 191 -12.63 3.44 9.45
N ALA A 192 -13.27 2.56 8.68
CA ALA A 192 -13.21 1.11 8.73
C ALA A 192 -13.48 0.58 7.32
N ASP A 193 -13.31 -0.72 7.07
CA ASP A 193 -13.73 -1.31 5.79
C ASP A 193 -15.25 -1.20 5.65
N PRO A 194 -15.78 -0.47 4.65
CA PRO A 194 -17.23 -0.27 4.50
C PRO A 194 -18.00 -1.55 4.18
N ARG A 195 -17.31 -2.63 3.79
CA ARG A 195 -17.92 -3.95 3.59
C ARG A 195 -18.22 -4.66 4.92
N ASP A 196 -17.42 -4.40 5.94
CA ASP A 196 -17.63 -4.94 7.30
C ASP A 196 -18.43 -3.95 8.17
N VAL A 197 -18.26 -2.64 7.96
CA VAL A 197 -18.89 -1.56 8.73
C VAL A 197 -19.60 -0.58 7.79
N PRO A 198 -20.88 -0.79 7.44
CA PRO A 198 -21.58 0.02 6.44
C PRO A 198 -21.65 1.53 6.74
N GLN A 199 -21.59 1.91 8.02
CA GLN A 199 -21.58 3.30 8.49
C GLN A 199 -20.18 3.95 8.47
N ALA A 200 -19.15 3.22 8.01
CA ALA A 200 -17.82 3.77 7.81
C ALA A 200 -17.86 4.86 6.76
N TRP A 201 -17.24 6.00 7.06
CA TRP A 201 -17.16 7.14 6.16
C TRP A 201 -15.72 7.36 5.67
N GLN A 202 -15.61 7.94 4.48
CA GLN A 202 -14.35 8.23 3.81
C GLN A 202 -13.62 9.38 4.50
N CYS A 203 -12.34 9.17 4.83
CA CYS A 203 -11.49 10.21 5.37
C CYS A 203 -11.07 11.16 4.23
N PRO A 204 -11.32 12.47 4.32
CA PRO A 204 -10.87 13.41 3.28
C PRO A 204 -9.35 13.60 3.29
N GLU A 205 -8.73 13.51 4.46
CA GLU A 205 -7.29 13.68 4.66
C GLU A 205 -6.77 12.80 5.80
N LEU A 206 -5.57 12.25 5.63
CA LEU A 206 -4.79 11.54 6.64
C LEU A 206 -3.33 11.99 6.58
N ASP A 207 -2.61 11.89 7.68
CA ASP A 207 -1.16 12.07 7.65
C ASP A 207 -0.41 10.76 7.32
N TYR A 208 0.83 10.89 6.88
CA TYR A 208 1.67 9.74 6.50
C TYR A 208 1.82 8.72 7.63
N ASP A 209 1.98 9.14 8.88
CA ASP A 209 2.20 8.23 10.00
C ASP A 209 0.94 7.38 10.26
N THR A 210 -0.22 8.02 10.23
CA THR A 210 -1.53 7.37 10.38
C THR A 210 -1.79 6.38 9.25
N MET A 211 -1.59 6.82 8.00
CA MET A 211 -1.76 5.95 6.84
C MET A 211 -0.78 4.77 6.87
N HIS A 212 0.48 5.01 7.22
CA HIS A 212 1.49 3.96 7.29
C HIS A 212 1.13 2.90 8.34
N GLN A 213 0.66 3.33 9.51
CA GLN A 213 0.18 2.42 10.55
C GLN A 213 -1.02 1.60 10.06
N LEU A 214 -2.00 2.22 9.40
CA LEU A 214 -3.15 1.51 8.83
C LEU A 214 -2.73 0.48 7.78
N SER A 215 -1.86 0.87 6.84
CA SER A 215 -1.33 -0.03 5.83
C SER A 215 -0.62 -1.24 6.46
N GLN A 216 0.18 -1.02 7.51
CA GLN A 216 0.85 -2.12 8.24
C GLN A 216 -0.12 -3.05 8.97
N LYS A 217 -1.36 -2.61 9.19
CA LYS A 217 -2.38 -3.30 9.99
C LYS A 217 -3.46 -3.97 9.13
N GLY A 218 -3.30 -4.02 7.81
CA GLY A 218 -4.22 -4.71 6.90
C GLY A 218 -5.13 -3.80 6.09
N ALA A 219 -4.99 -2.47 6.21
CA ALA A 219 -5.65 -1.56 5.25
C ALA A 219 -4.89 -1.58 3.92
N TYR A 220 -5.22 -2.50 3.03
CA TYR A 220 -4.50 -2.78 1.77
C TYR A 220 -4.67 -1.71 0.68
N VAL A 221 -5.10 -0.50 1.02
CA VAL A 221 -5.32 0.61 0.07
C VAL A 221 -4.00 1.15 -0.50
N LEU A 222 -3.00 1.32 0.36
CA LEU A 222 -1.64 1.69 -0.02
C LEU A 222 -0.66 0.73 0.60
N HIS A 223 0.36 0.33 -0.14
CA HIS A 223 1.42 -0.50 0.43
C HIS A 223 2.25 0.28 1.46
N PRO A 224 2.59 -0.28 2.64
CA PRO A 224 3.29 0.46 3.72
C PRO A 224 4.61 1.09 3.26
N ARG A 225 5.37 0.36 2.43
CA ARG A 225 6.66 0.82 1.87
C ARG A 225 6.49 2.05 0.98
N SER A 226 5.37 2.14 0.25
CA SER A 226 5.03 3.30 -0.59
C SER A 226 4.70 4.51 0.27
N VAL A 227 3.89 4.34 1.33
CA VAL A 227 3.57 5.43 2.27
C VAL A 227 4.83 5.93 2.97
N ASP A 228 5.73 5.04 3.36
CA ASP A 228 7.02 5.40 3.95
C ASP A 228 7.91 6.19 2.99
N TYR A 229 7.95 5.79 1.72
CA TYR A 229 8.70 6.51 0.70
C TYR A 229 8.13 7.92 0.50
N ALA A 230 6.81 8.04 0.39
CA ALA A 230 6.12 9.32 0.27
C ALA A 230 6.38 10.23 1.48
N ARG A 231 6.43 9.66 2.68
CA ARG A 231 6.77 10.36 3.93
C ARG A 231 8.19 10.92 3.89
N GLN A 232 9.16 10.10 3.50
CA GLN A 232 10.59 10.47 3.42
C GLN A 232 10.81 11.58 2.40
N GLU A 233 10.22 11.47 1.20
CA GLU A 233 10.36 12.43 0.11
C GLU A 233 9.38 13.62 0.21
N ASN A 234 8.46 13.56 1.18
CA ASN A 234 7.37 14.51 1.38
C ASN A 234 6.56 14.73 0.10
N ILE A 235 6.06 13.65 -0.50
CA ILE A 235 5.22 13.65 -1.70
C ILE A 235 3.76 13.41 -1.30
N PRO A 236 2.87 14.39 -1.48
CA PRO A 236 1.44 14.20 -1.22
C PRO A 236 0.88 13.09 -2.10
N ILE A 237 0.09 12.21 -1.49
CA ILE A 237 -0.63 11.14 -2.19
C ILE A 237 -2.11 11.51 -2.26
N TYR A 238 -2.73 11.33 -3.41
CA TYR A 238 -4.17 11.37 -3.56
C TYR A 238 -4.69 10.00 -3.98
N VAL A 239 -5.41 9.33 -3.07
CA VAL A 239 -5.99 8.01 -3.32
C VAL A 239 -7.41 8.19 -3.81
N ARG A 240 -7.76 7.59 -4.95
CA ARG A 240 -9.13 7.64 -5.47
C ARG A 240 -9.51 6.42 -6.29
N LEU A 241 -10.83 6.24 -6.43
CA LEU A 241 -11.40 5.33 -7.41
C LEU A 241 -11.33 5.97 -8.80
N ASP A 242 -11.03 5.13 -9.78
CA ASP A 242 -10.81 5.56 -11.16
C ASP A 242 -12.09 6.10 -11.76
N THR A 243 -13.16 5.31 -11.72
CA THR A 243 -14.44 5.59 -12.35
C THR A 243 -15.30 6.60 -11.59
N SER A 244 -14.92 6.98 -10.37
CA SER A 244 -15.74 7.84 -9.51
C SER A 244 -15.42 9.31 -9.73
N THR A 245 -16.46 10.15 -9.74
CA THR A 245 -16.33 11.61 -9.67
C THR A 245 -16.23 12.13 -8.24
N LYS A 246 -16.46 11.27 -7.24
CA LYS A 246 -16.35 11.63 -5.82
C LYS A 246 -14.90 12.00 -5.45
N PRO A 247 -14.71 12.90 -4.47
CA PRO A 247 -13.39 13.19 -3.95
C PRO A 247 -12.76 11.94 -3.33
N GLY A 248 -11.47 11.76 -3.58
CA GLY A 248 -10.61 10.78 -2.92
C GLY A 248 -10.11 11.22 -1.55
N THR A 249 -9.19 10.45 -0.99
CA THR A 249 -8.49 10.75 0.26
C THR A 249 -7.09 11.30 -0.01
N TRP A 250 -6.75 12.40 0.63
CA TRP A 250 -5.38 12.89 0.64
C TRP A 250 -4.55 12.26 1.77
N VAL A 251 -3.31 11.88 1.46
CA VAL A 251 -2.30 11.49 2.46
C VAL A 251 -1.14 12.47 2.38
N ARG A 252 -0.91 13.24 3.45
CA ARG A 252 0.03 14.38 3.46
C ARG A 252 0.88 14.40 4.74
N ARG A 253 1.73 15.42 4.89
CA ARG A 253 2.56 15.59 6.10
C ARG A 253 1.74 15.91 7.35
N THR A 254 0.75 16.76 7.18
CA THR A 254 -0.13 17.24 8.24
C THR A 254 -1.55 16.96 7.82
N CYS A 255 -2.38 16.52 8.76
CA CYS A 255 -3.81 16.40 8.56
C CYS A 255 -4.51 17.42 9.47
N LYS A 256 -5.49 18.14 8.92
CA LYS A 256 -6.24 19.15 9.70
C LYS A 256 -7.08 18.53 10.82
N GLN A 257 -7.67 17.37 10.56
CA GLN A 257 -8.55 16.68 11.50
C GLN A 257 -8.32 15.18 11.42
N ARG A 258 -7.72 14.63 12.47
CA ARG A 258 -7.58 13.18 12.60
C ARG A 258 -8.90 12.55 13.02
N PRO A 259 -9.35 11.48 12.35
CA PRO A 259 -10.44 10.67 12.87
C PRO A 259 -10.05 10.09 14.24
N PRO A 260 -10.95 10.12 15.25
CA PRO A 260 -10.65 9.61 16.58
C PRO A 260 -10.37 8.09 16.60
N LEU A 261 -10.93 7.34 15.63
CA LEU A 261 -10.81 5.90 15.52
C LEU A 261 -10.63 5.50 14.05
N LEU A 262 -9.57 4.74 13.76
CA LEU A 262 -9.38 4.08 12.48
C LEU A 262 -9.19 2.59 12.72
N MET A 263 -9.93 1.76 11.98
CA MET A 263 -9.91 0.31 12.14
C MET A 263 -9.44 -0.37 10.87
N ALA A 264 -8.52 -1.32 11.02
CA ALA A 264 -8.08 -2.19 9.94
C ALA A 264 -8.28 -3.65 10.32
N LYS A 265 -8.82 -4.41 9.37
CA LYS A 265 -8.96 -5.86 9.44
C LYS A 265 -7.74 -6.51 8.79
N GLN A 266 -7.21 -7.57 9.39
CA GLN A 266 -6.25 -8.41 8.71
C GLN A 266 -6.68 -9.87 8.75
N ASN A 267 -6.89 -10.42 7.55
CA ASN A 267 -7.24 -11.81 7.36
C ASN A 267 -5.96 -12.66 7.28
N ASP A 268 -6.11 -13.99 7.30
CA ASP A 268 -5.04 -14.95 7.05
C ASP A 268 -3.92 -15.01 8.10
N TRP A 269 -4.31 -14.84 9.36
CA TRP A 269 -3.44 -15.15 10.49
C TRP A 269 -3.75 -16.55 11.04
N MET A 270 -2.69 -17.23 11.50
CA MET A 270 -2.81 -18.45 12.28
C MET A 270 -2.27 -18.17 13.69
N ALA A 271 -3.12 -18.40 14.69
CA ALA A 271 -2.70 -18.38 16.08
C ALA A 271 -2.13 -19.75 16.45
N LEU A 272 -0.82 -19.86 16.59
CA LEU A 272 -0.18 -21.06 17.13
C LEU A 272 -0.12 -20.94 18.65
N HIS A 273 -0.77 -21.87 19.34
CA HIS A 273 -0.68 -22.03 20.79
C HIS A 273 0.35 -23.11 21.10
N THR A 274 1.45 -22.76 21.78
CA THR A 274 2.45 -23.74 22.24
C THR A 274 2.51 -23.81 23.76
N PRO A 275 2.66 -25.00 24.38
CA PRO A 275 2.96 -25.10 25.80
C PRO A 275 4.27 -24.37 26.15
N ALA A 276 4.35 -23.84 27.37
CA ALA A 276 5.49 -23.03 27.83
C ALA A 276 6.86 -23.73 27.78
N SER A 277 6.89 -25.06 27.59
CA SER A 277 8.10 -25.89 27.59
C SER A 277 8.79 -26.02 26.22
N THR A 278 8.19 -25.58 25.11
CA THR A 278 8.69 -25.85 23.75
C THR A 278 9.64 -24.76 23.21
N CYS A 279 10.67 -24.41 23.99
CA CYS A 279 11.60 -23.31 23.68
C CYS A 279 12.53 -23.59 22.47
N ALA A 280 12.85 -24.84 22.17
CA ALA A 280 13.75 -25.20 21.06
C ALA A 280 13.09 -25.04 19.68
N PHE A 281 11.80 -25.36 19.57
CA PHE A 281 11.03 -25.23 18.32
C PHE A 281 10.87 -23.76 17.92
N THR A 282 10.50 -22.90 18.86
CA THR A 282 10.36 -21.45 18.61
C THR A 282 11.69 -20.79 18.24
N GLN A 283 12.81 -21.23 18.83
CA GLN A 283 14.15 -20.76 18.47
C GLN A 283 14.59 -21.19 17.06
N HIS A 284 14.27 -22.42 16.65
CA HIS A 284 14.55 -22.88 15.29
C HIS A 284 13.74 -22.08 14.27
N LEU A 285 12.43 -21.96 14.48
CA LEU A 285 11.50 -21.22 13.62
C LEU A 285 11.91 -19.75 13.44
N ALA A 286 12.39 -19.09 14.50
CA ALA A 286 12.86 -17.70 14.46
C ALA A 286 14.14 -17.49 13.64
N ARG A 287 15.01 -18.51 13.60
CA ARG A 287 16.27 -18.46 12.84
C ARG A 287 16.06 -18.78 11.37
N THR A 288 15.18 -19.74 11.06
CA THR A 288 14.90 -20.18 9.69
C THR A 288 13.86 -19.31 9.00
N HIS A 289 12.92 -18.73 9.75
CA HIS A 289 11.83 -17.90 9.24
C HIS A 289 11.72 -16.61 10.08
N PRO A 290 12.53 -15.58 9.81
CA PRO A 290 12.57 -14.33 10.60
C PRO A 290 11.27 -13.51 10.55
N HIS A 291 10.33 -13.94 9.71
CA HIS A 291 8.99 -13.39 9.59
C HIS A 291 7.92 -14.39 10.10
N ALA A 292 8.15 -15.21 11.14
CA ALA A 292 7.16 -16.19 11.64
C ALA A 292 6.51 -15.80 13.00
N CYS A 293 5.28 -16.31 13.37
CA CYS A 293 4.43 -16.02 14.58
C CYS A 293 4.08 -17.14 15.54
N VAL A 294 4.10 -16.88 16.86
CA VAL A 294 3.61 -17.84 17.88
C VAL A 294 3.04 -17.09 19.10
N MET A 295 1.89 -17.48 19.66
CA MET A 295 1.35 -16.99 20.94
C MET A 295 1.45 -18.07 22.03
N MET A 296 1.70 -17.67 23.30
CA MET A 296 1.71 -18.61 24.42
C MET A 296 0.68 -18.23 25.48
N GLU A 297 -0.12 -19.21 25.88
CA GLU A 297 -1.11 -19.07 26.93
C GLU A 297 -0.50 -19.58 28.24
N LYS A 298 -0.50 -18.75 29.29
CA LYS A 298 -0.26 -19.21 30.66
C LYS A 298 -1.53 -18.89 31.44
N GLU A 299 -1.99 -19.85 32.24
CA GLU A 299 -3.20 -19.78 33.05
C GLU A 299 -3.57 -18.34 33.43
N GLN A 300 -4.62 -17.86 32.75
CA GLN A 300 -5.39 -16.63 32.98
C GLN A 300 -4.83 -15.25 32.60
N HIS A 301 -3.70 -15.10 31.90
CA HIS A 301 -3.36 -13.81 31.27
C HIS A 301 -2.70 -13.96 29.88
N THR A 302 -3.26 -13.27 28.88
CA THR A 302 -2.75 -13.22 27.50
C THR A 302 -1.87 -11.97 27.31
N LEU A 303 -0.62 -12.15 26.88
CA LEU A 303 0.34 -11.08 26.57
C LEU A 303 0.79 -11.21 25.11
N ILE A 304 0.71 -10.12 24.34
CA ILE A 304 1.11 -10.04 22.93
C ILE A 304 2.36 -9.17 22.85
N THR A 305 3.56 -9.69 22.55
CA THR A 305 4.79 -8.86 22.45
C THR A 305 5.56 -9.01 21.13
N ARG A 306 5.99 -7.89 20.52
CA ARG A 306 7.03 -7.84 19.47
C ARG A 306 8.43 -7.84 20.15
N PRO A 307 9.47 -8.48 19.59
CA PRO A 307 10.74 -8.62 20.28
C PRO A 307 11.57 -7.31 20.22
N LEU A 308 11.80 -6.69 21.37
CA LEU A 308 13.03 -5.97 21.69
C LEU A 308 13.79 -6.83 22.68
N TRP A 309 15.04 -7.17 22.35
CA TRP A 309 15.86 -8.08 23.15
C TRP A 309 16.22 -7.46 24.51
N THR A 310 15.67 -8.01 25.60
CA THR A 310 16.40 -8.35 26.84
C THR A 310 15.64 -9.43 27.63
N GLN A 311 16.40 -10.44 28.08
CA GLN A 311 16.15 -11.56 29.00
C GLN A 311 14.70 -12.05 29.27
N ASN A 312 14.52 -13.33 28.89
CA ASN A 312 13.49 -14.32 29.27
C ASN A 312 12.07 -14.18 28.69
N LYS A 313 11.86 -15.04 27.67
CA LYS A 313 10.63 -15.44 26.96
C LYS A 313 10.24 -14.53 25.79
N HIS A 314 10.10 -15.13 24.61
CA HIS A 314 9.97 -14.42 23.33
C HIS A 314 8.90 -15.03 22.42
N MET A 315 8.18 -14.16 21.71
CA MET A 315 6.97 -14.38 20.91
C MET A 315 7.24 -13.88 19.46
N PHE A 316 6.48 -14.33 18.46
CA PHE A 316 6.83 -14.20 17.02
C PHE A 316 5.63 -13.60 16.19
N SER A 317 5.71 -13.20 14.87
CA SER A 317 4.64 -12.90 13.80
C SER A 317 4.85 -13.39 12.30
N ALA A 318 3.89 -13.99 11.53
CA ALA A 318 4.02 -14.54 10.15
C ALA A 318 2.93 -14.25 9.09
N SER A 319 3.35 -14.01 7.84
CA SER A 319 2.50 -13.98 6.64
C SER A 319 2.68 -15.22 5.76
N THR A 320 1.59 -15.69 5.15
CA THR A 320 1.48 -16.92 4.36
C THR A 320 2.45 -17.01 3.16
N ALA A 321 3.39 -17.96 3.24
CA ALA A 321 4.00 -18.69 2.11
C ALA A 321 3.57 -20.18 2.25
N PRO A 322 3.63 -21.02 1.19
CA PRO A 322 2.62 -22.03 0.90
C PRO A 322 2.39 -23.01 2.05
N GLN A 323 1.11 -23.13 2.43
CA GLN A 323 0.56 -23.94 3.52
C GLN A 323 1.26 -25.31 3.70
N GLU A 324 1.65 -25.99 2.63
CA GLU A 324 2.22 -27.34 2.67
C GLU A 324 3.57 -27.44 3.38
N GLN A 325 4.43 -26.41 3.34
CA GLN A 325 5.70 -26.44 4.10
C GLN A 325 5.51 -26.21 5.60
N ALA A 326 4.46 -25.47 5.99
CA ALA A 326 4.12 -25.30 7.41
C ALA A 326 3.48 -26.58 7.99
N TYR A 327 2.66 -27.29 7.21
CA TYR A 327 2.00 -28.52 7.63
C TYR A 327 2.97 -29.68 7.93
N SER A 328 4.10 -29.79 7.21
CA SER A 328 5.07 -30.87 7.45
C SER A 328 5.82 -30.72 8.78
N LEU A 329 5.89 -29.49 9.33
CA LEU A 329 6.49 -29.19 10.63
C LEU A 329 5.48 -29.20 11.80
N LEU A 330 4.17 -29.17 11.53
CA LEU A 330 3.11 -28.86 12.51
C LEU A 330 2.15 -30.03 12.84
N SER A 331 2.52 -31.27 12.55
CA SER A 331 1.62 -32.44 12.65
C SER A 331 1.13 -32.85 14.06
N CYS A 332 1.23 -32.01 15.09
CA CYS A 332 0.68 -32.34 16.42
C CYS A 332 -0.20 -31.28 17.11
N PHE A 333 -0.29 -30.02 16.69
CA PHE A 333 -1.11 -29.03 17.43
C PHE A 333 -1.59 -27.88 16.53
N ILE A 334 -2.76 -28.03 15.90
CA ILE A 334 -3.47 -26.92 15.24
C ILE A 334 -4.97 -27.07 15.51
N GLU A 335 -5.56 -26.09 16.20
CA GLU A 335 -7.01 -25.87 16.20
C GLU A 335 -7.34 -24.54 15.50
N GLY A 336 -7.94 -24.63 14.31
CA GLY A 336 -8.79 -23.60 13.70
C GLY A 336 -8.13 -22.30 13.17
N LYS A 337 -8.60 -21.83 12.01
CA LYS A 337 -8.30 -20.48 11.48
C LYS A 337 -8.94 -19.40 12.38
N LYS A 338 -8.23 -18.32 12.72
CA LYS A 338 -8.73 -17.18 13.52
C LYS A 338 -8.31 -15.84 12.90
N GLU A 339 -9.18 -14.83 12.90
CA GLU A 339 -8.89 -13.48 12.37
C GLU A 339 -8.23 -12.57 13.43
N VAL A 340 -7.39 -11.63 12.98
CA VAL A 340 -6.63 -10.72 13.86
C VAL A 340 -6.94 -9.27 13.51
N TRP A 341 -7.26 -8.49 14.53
CA TRP A 341 -7.75 -7.11 14.41
C TRP A 341 -6.77 -6.12 15.01
N ARG A 342 -6.63 -4.95 14.39
CA ARG A 342 -5.84 -3.86 14.94
C ARG A 342 -6.55 -2.52 14.78
N VAL A 343 -6.59 -1.75 15.86
CA VAL A 343 -7.33 -0.51 16.01
C VAL A 343 -6.37 0.63 16.34
N CYS A 344 -6.41 1.73 15.61
CA CYS A 344 -5.66 2.95 15.92
C CYS A 344 -6.61 3.97 16.57
N MET A 345 -6.29 4.46 17.77
CA MET A 345 -7.12 5.42 18.52
C MET A 345 -6.30 6.63 18.96
N ASP A 346 -6.88 7.83 18.85
CA ASP A 346 -6.35 9.04 19.50
C ASP A 346 -7.20 9.36 20.76
N ASP A 347 -6.54 9.34 21.92
CA ASP A 347 -6.96 9.88 23.23
C ASP A 347 -8.37 9.50 23.77
N LEU A 348 -8.55 8.24 24.16
CA LEU A 348 -9.70 7.81 24.98
C LEU A 348 -9.44 8.15 26.46
N ARG A 349 -10.01 9.27 26.94
CA ARG A 349 -10.14 9.50 28.39
C ARG A 349 -11.16 8.52 28.98
N THR A 350 -10.62 7.39 29.46
CA THR A 350 -11.13 6.46 30.49
C THR A 350 -12.65 6.41 30.71
N ARG A 351 -13.32 5.37 30.20
CA ARG A 351 -14.55 4.80 30.78
C ARG A 351 -14.55 3.26 30.72
N LYS A 352 -15.31 2.65 31.62
CA LYS A 352 -14.94 1.48 32.45
C LYS A 352 -15.05 0.07 31.83
N ASP A 353 -15.39 -0.12 30.56
CA ASP A 353 -15.86 -1.45 30.12
C ASP A 353 -15.05 -2.09 28.97
N VAL A 354 -13.85 -1.58 28.67
CA VAL A 354 -12.94 -2.17 27.66
C VAL A 354 -11.52 -2.27 28.24
N TYR A 355 -11.04 -3.51 28.44
CA TYR A 355 -9.67 -3.77 28.92
C TYR A 355 -8.75 -4.21 27.76
N ILE A 356 -7.78 -3.37 27.40
CA ILE A 356 -6.52 -3.76 26.73
C ILE A 356 -5.42 -2.79 27.22
N ARG A 357 -4.19 -3.26 27.40
CA ARG A 357 -3.03 -2.48 27.88
C ARG A 357 -1.79 -2.89 27.09
N GLU A 358 -0.94 -1.94 26.72
CA GLU A 358 0.50 -2.15 26.46
C GLU A 358 1.32 -0.89 26.79
N PRO A 359 2.64 -1.01 27.03
CA PRO A 359 3.33 -0.21 28.04
C PRO A 359 3.69 1.20 27.58
N MET A 360 3.62 2.13 28.53
CA MET A 360 4.15 3.48 28.40
C MET A 360 5.65 3.44 28.09
N ASN A 361 6.07 4.27 27.15
CA ASN A 361 7.42 4.80 27.14
C ASN A 361 7.30 6.33 27.18
N GLU A 362 8.04 6.96 28.10
CA GLU A 362 7.90 8.37 28.55
C GLU A 362 8.18 9.45 27.48
N THR A 363 8.23 9.10 26.20
CA THR A 363 8.53 10.02 25.08
C THR A 363 7.42 10.16 24.04
N CYS A 364 6.27 9.45 24.18
CA CYS A 364 5.18 9.50 23.20
C CYS A 364 4.21 10.67 23.43
N LYS A 365 4.27 11.70 22.57
CA LYS A 365 3.17 12.65 22.29
C LYS A 365 2.07 12.05 21.37
N ARG A 366 1.88 10.71 21.37
CA ARG A 366 1.03 9.97 20.40
C ARG A 366 0.10 9.01 21.16
N GLY A 367 -1.19 8.95 20.79
CA GLY A 367 -2.19 8.08 21.43
C GLY A 367 -1.88 6.57 21.30
N PRO A 368 -2.41 5.72 22.19
CA PRO A 368 -2.14 4.28 22.18
C PRO A 368 -2.81 3.57 20.99
N LEU A 369 -2.04 2.71 20.31
CA LEU A 369 -2.52 1.73 19.33
C LEU A 369 -3.03 0.47 20.04
N TRP A 370 -4.16 -0.08 19.58
CA TRP A 370 -4.82 -1.24 20.18
C TRP A 370 -4.85 -2.40 19.16
N SER A 371 -4.88 -3.63 19.63
CA SER A 371 -5.04 -4.81 18.77
C SER A 371 -5.86 -5.86 19.49
N LEU A 372 -6.80 -6.47 18.79
CA LEU A 372 -7.78 -7.40 19.33
C LEU A 372 -7.76 -8.69 18.50
N PHE A 373 -7.90 -9.84 19.13
CA PHE A 373 -8.00 -11.12 18.45
C PHE A 373 -9.43 -11.63 18.64
N LEU A 374 -10.14 -11.90 17.54
CA LEU A 374 -11.55 -12.29 17.59
C LEU A 374 -11.80 -13.52 16.71
N PRO A 375 -12.75 -14.39 17.08
CA PRO A 375 -13.30 -15.35 16.14
C PRO A 375 -13.85 -14.64 14.91
N THR A 376 -13.57 -15.16 13.71
CA THR A 376 -14.02 -14.59 12.41
C THR A 376 -15.51 -14.26 12.39
N ALA A 377 -16.35 -15.11 13.01
CA ALA A 377 -17.80 -14.94 13.02
C ALA A 377 -18.29 -13.71 13.82
N GLN A 378 -17.52 -13.21 14.78
CA GLN A 378 -17.94 -12.10 15.67
C GLN A 378 -17.35 -10.75 15.26
N ALA A 379 -16.62 -10.75 14.16
CA ALA A 379 -15.55 -9.82 13.95
C ALA A 379 -16.06 -8.51 13.32
N ALA A 380 -16.91 -8.63 12.29
CA ALA A 380 -17.63 -7.50 11.70
C ALA A 380 -18.58 -6.83 12.71
N ASP A 381 -19.36 -7.61 13.47
CA ASP A 381 -20.28 -7.09 14.49
C ASP A 381 -19.55 -6.29 15.57
N THR A 382 -18.38 -6.77 16.00
CA THR A 382 -17.55 -6.06 16.99
C THR A 382 -17.02 -4.74 16.41
N MET A 383 -16.55 -4.74 15.16
CA MET A 383 -16.13 -3.49 14.51
C MET A 383 -17.27 -2.49 14.41
N ALA A 384 -18.45 -2.93 13.97
CA ALA A 384 -19.60 -2.07 13.80
C ALA A 384 -20.06 -1.47 15.14
N SER A 385 -20.02 -2.27 16.21
CA SER A 385 -20.30 -1.81 17.57
C SER A 385 -19.29 -0.76 18.05
N LEU A 386 -17.99 -1.03 17.90
CA LEU A 386 -16.92 -0.09 18.27
C LEU A 386 -16.98 1.21 17.45
N HIS A 387 -17.23 1.10 16.13
CA HIS A 387 -17.40 2.24 15.25
C HIS A 387 -18.55 3.12 15.72
N THR A 388 -19.73 2.52 15.91
CA THR A 388 -20.94 3.23 16.35
C THR A 388 -20.75 3.89 17.72
N HIS A 389 -20.04 3.22 18.64
CA HIS A 389 -19.76 3.76 19.96
C HIS A 389 -18.89 5.03 19.90
N VAL A 390 -17.89 5.06 19.01
CA VAL A 390 -17.01 6.24 18.84
C VAL A 390 -17.62 7.30 17.93
N TYR A 391 -18.48 6.92 17.00
CA TYR A 391 -19.14 7.78 16.01
C TYR A 391 -20.68 7.81 16.17
N PRO A 392 -21.23 8.21 17.33
CA PRO A 392 -22.67 8.07 17.60
C PRO A 392 -23.58 8.99 16.76
N HIS A 393 -23.05 10.05 16.12
CA HIS A 393 -23.87 11.13 15.54
C HIS A 393 -23.54 11.54 14.10
N LYS A 394 -22.72 10.79 13.35
CA LYS A 394 -22.25 11.23 12.02
C LYS A 394 -23.15 10.88 10.81
N GLN A 395 -24.39 10.46 11.03
CA GLN A 395 -25.30 10.15 9.91
C GLN A 395 -25.85 11.38 9.15
N GLU A 396 -25.67 12.62 9.64
CA GLU A 396 -26.35 13.80 9.05
C GLU A 396 -25.45 14.92 8.47
N GLU A 397 -24.14 15.00 8.73
CA GLU A 397 -23.39 16.26 8.50
C GLU A 397 -22.46 16.34 7.26
N HIS A 398 -22.42 15.34 6.37
CA HIS A 398 -21.45 15.35 5.26
C HIS A 398 -22.00 15.77 3.88
N SER A 399 -22.94 16.71 3.83
CA SER A 399 -23.30 17.44 2.59
C SER A 399 -22.40 18.65 2.29
N ASP A 400 -21.77 19.29 3.28
CA ASP A 400 -21.33 20.69 3.13
C ASP A 400 -19.84 20.99 3.38
N ILE A 401 -18.94 20.01 3.28
CA ILE A 401 -17.49 20.29 3.38
C ILE A 401 -16.75 19.76 2.15
N LEU A 402 -17.01 20.41 1.01
CA LEU A 402 -16.15 20.40 -0.17
C LEU A 402 -15.44 21.76 -0.25
N PRO A 403 -14.10 21.86 -0.14
CA PRO A 403 -13.42 23.03 -0.66
C PRO A 403 -13.48 22.99 -2.19
N HIS A 404 -13.98 24.07 -2.78
CA HIS A 404 -13.99 24.31 -4.22
C HIS A 404 -12.59 24.24 -4.85
N ALA A 405 -12.55 23.64 -6.04
CA ALA A 405 -11.57 23.74 -7.14
C ALA A 405 -10.14 23.21 -6.91
#